data_AF-D7DLF6-F1
#
_entry.id   AF-D7DLF6-F1
#
_cell.length_a   1.000
_cell.length_b   1.000
_cell.length_c   1.000
_cell.angle_alpha   90.00
_cell.angle_beta   90.00
_cell.angle_gamma   90.00
#
_symmetry.space_group_name_H-M   'P 1'
#
loop_
_entity.id
_entity.type
_entity.pdbx_description
1 polymer ?
#
loop_
_entity_poly.entity_id
_entity_poly.type
_entity_poly.pdbx_seq_one_letter_code
_entity_poly.pdbx_strand_id
1 'polypeptide(L)'
;MTKSSALSTKSLIILALLGLFITLFIGTFVALFGTAVGDNYGILLAVPATLIIGFLFFFDRYLLFFLILLFRSGIDQLLDATRLGSFGLGAVLNALVIIIAFIAIFERPNPVRKVIKQTWLPFLSIAFFTLLITPEPLNAVKSFLSLLSYASIFTLAITLIKSEEDYGRWMRVVFLSSLIPVAYSFIDILNGGFHSQESEGFRINSTFSHPNIFAFYLVLMISLGFYFYKAKVSYFSVFIRKTLPVYILIMLGLLILTKTRSAWAACFAFFTIYALIYERKYLIYILMAPIVGFMIPEVRDRFMDLAQGNEVVNYSKLNSYAWRKLMWESGLNFMDISHYFFGYGLEGFRHYSVDFFPMSTGFQMNAHSVYVQLIFETGGFGLAAFIWLHFRVGQLLVPFYKQNKLMIFSAIMFLLEFALDAYSDNMLAYLSFNWYLWFVLGAAYAVNYAKLQQSDENKATTQVAKAS
;
A
#
# COMPACT_ATOMS: atom_id res chain seq x y z
N MET A 1 -15.16 -30.87 41.52
CA MET A 1 -14.20 -31.95 41.22
C MET A 1 -14.76 -32.82 40.11
N THR A 2 -14.39 -32.54 38.86
CA THR A 2 -14.86 -33.24 37.67
C THR A 2 -13.79 -34.21 37.18
N LYS A 3 -14.18 -35.46 36.94
CA LYS A 3 -13.31 -36.58 36.52
C LYS A 3 -12.58 -36.25 35.22
N SER A 4 -11.24 -36.23 35.29
CA SER A 4 -10.34 -36.31 34.15
C SER A 4 -10.58 -37.61 33.38
N SER A 5 -11.04 -37.53 32.14
CA SER A 5 -11.10 -38.66 31.22
C SER A 5 -9.69 -39.02 30.78
N ALA A 6 -9.09 -40.03 31.42
CA ALA A 6 -7.81 -40.60 30.97
C ALA A 6 -7.98 -41.18 29.56
N LEU A 7 -7.17 -40.73 28.61
CA LEU A 7 -7.10 -41.30 27.26
C LEU A 7 -6.77 -42.79 27.34
N SER A 8 -7.49 -43.63 26.58
CA SER A 8 -7.23 -45.07 26.53
C SER A 8 -5.82 -45.35 26.00
N THR A 9 -5.16 -46.42 26.47
CA THR A 9 -3.81 -46.84 26.04
C THR A 9 -3.72 -46.99 24.51
N LYS A 10 -4.80 -47.44 23.85
CA LYS A 10 -4.89 -47.50 22.38
C LYS A 10 -4.84 -46.12 21.73
N SER A 11 -5.53 -45.14 22.30
CA SER A 11 -5.52 -43.74 21.83
C SER A 11 -4.12 -43.12 21.96
N LEU A 12 -3.41 -43.43 23.04
CA LEU A 12 -2.02 -42.98 23.27
C LEU A 12 -1.04 -43.58 22.24
N ILE A 13 -1.18 -44.87 21.92
CA ILE A 13 -0.35 -45.53 20.90
C ILE A 13 -0.63 -44.96 19.51
N ILE A 14 -1.90 -44.73 19.17
CA ILE A 14 -2.29 -44.11 17.88
C ILE A 14 -1.71 -42.69 17.77
N LEU A 15 -1.81 -41.89 18.84
CA LEU A 15 -1.23 -40.54 18.88
C LEU A 15 0.30 -40.57 18.75
N ALA A 16 0.98 -41.52 19.39
CA ALA A 16 2.42 -41.68 19.30
C ALA A 16 2.86 -42.09 17.88
N LEU A 17 2.15 -43.03 17.24
CA LEU A 17 2.41 -43.45 15.86
C LEU A 17 2.15 -42.32 14.86
N LEU A 18 1.08 -41.54 15.06
CA LEU A 18 0.77 -40.38 14.23
C LEU A 18 1.85 -39.30 14.39
N GLY A 19 2.29 -39.03 15.62
CA GLY A 19 3.37 -38.08 15.90
C GLY A 19 4.71 -38.51 15.29
N LEU A 20 5.05 -39.80 15.38
CA LEU A 20 6.25 -40.36 14.76
C LEU A 20 6.20 -40.26 13.23
N PHE A 21 5.06 -40.59 12.64
CA PHE A 21 4.83 -40.47 11.20
C PHE A 21 4.95 -39.03 10.71
N ILE A 22 4.32 -38.07 11.41
CA ILE A 22 4.42 -36.64 11.09
C ILE A 22 5.89 -36.17 11.19
N THR A 23 6.61 -36.59 12.23
CA THR A 23 8.01 -36.20 12.43
C THR A 23 8.92 -36.76 11.34
N LEU A 24 8.76 -38.05 11.00
CA LEU A 24 9.50 -38.70 9.91
C LEU A 24 9.18 -38.06 8.56
N PHE A 25 7.90 -37.85 8.26
CA PHE A 25 7.47 -37.23 7.02
C PHE A 25 8.01 -35.81 6.86
N ILE A 26 7.88 -34.98 7.90
CA ILE A 26 8.43 -33.62 7.90
C ILE A 26 9.96 -33.65 7.80
N GLY A 27 10.63 -34.53 8.54
CA GLY A 27 12.09 -34.66 8.50
C GLY A 27 12.61 -35.06 7.13
N THR A 28 12.01 -36.08 6.51
CA THR A 28 12.36 -36.52 5.15
C THR A 28 12.01 -35.46 4.11
N PHE A 29 10.87 -34.78 4.25
CA PHE A 29 10.48 -33.68 3.37
C PHE A 29 11.48 -32.52 3.43
N VAL A 30 11.86 -32.07 4.64
CA VAL A 30 12.83 -30.98 4.82
C VAL A 30 14.20 -31.35 4.26
N ALA A 31 14.65 -32.60 4.45
CA ALA A 31 15.92 -33.07 3.91
C ALA A 31 15.93 -33.11 2.38
N LEU A 32 14.89 -33.68 1.76
CA LEU A 32 14.75 -33.75 0.29
C LEU A 32 14.52 -32.36 -0.33
N PHE A 33 13.77 -31.50 0.35
CA PHE A 33 13.55 -30.13 -0.08
C PHE A 33 14.84 -29.30 -0.01
N GLY A 34 15.62 -29.47 1.06
CA GLY A 34 16.91 -28.81 1.21
C GLY A 34 17.89 -29.17 0.10
N THR A 35 17.97 -30.45 -0.27
CA THR A 35 18.85 -30.88 -1.36
C THR A 35 18.35 -30.44 -2.75
N ALA A 36 17.03 -30.34 -2.94
CA ALA A 36 16.45 -29.89 -4.22
C ALA A 36 16.58 -28.39 -4.47
N VAL A 37 16.54 -27.58 -3.41
CA VAL A 37 16.56 -26.10 -3.50
C VAL A 37 17.98 -25.52 -3.52
N GLY A 38 18.98 -26.28 -3.05
CA GLY A 38 20.37 -25.83 -3.00
C GLY A 38 20.54 -24.63 -2.06
N ASP A 39 21.46 -23.71 -2.40
CA ASP A 39 21.81 -22.54 -1.57
C ASP A 39 20.77 -21.39 -1.63
N ASN A 40 19.56 -21.63 -2.14
CA ASN A 40 18.52 -20.60 -2.15
C ASN A 40 17.86 -20.46 -0.77
N TYR A 41 18.54 -19.73 0.11
CA TYR A 41 18.12 -19.50 1.50
C TYR A 41 16.71 -18.89 1.62
N GLY A 42 16.25 -18.10 0.64
CA GLY A 42 14.91 -17.52 0.64
C GLY A 42 13.81 -18.59 0.56
N ILE A 43 13.99 -19.58 -0.31
CA ILE A 43 13.06 -20.70 -0.48
C ILE A 43 13.15 -21.66 0.72
N LEU A 44 14.35 -21.88 1.27
CA LEU A 44 14.53 -22.69 2.48
C LEU A 44 13.80 -22.11 3.69
N LEU A 45 13.86 -20.78 3.88
CA LEU A 45 13.13 -20.09 4.94
C LEU A 45 11.62 -20.04 4.70
N ALA A 46 11.16 -20.26 3.46
CA ALA A 46 9.75 -20.16 3.14
C ALA A 46 8.90 -21.25 3.81
N VAL A 47 9.45 -22.45 3.98
CA VAL A 47 8.76 -23.60 4.61
C VAL A 47 8.45 -23.34 6.09
N PRO A 48 9.42 -23.04 6.98
CA PRO A 48 9.14 -22.75 8.38
C PRO A 48 8.27 -21.50 8.53
N ALA A 49 8.47 -20.47 7.69
CA ALA A 49 7.61 -19.30 7.69
C ALA A 49 6.15 -19.65 7.37
N THR A 50 5.90 -20.50 6.37
CA THR A 50 4.54 -20.96 6.01
C THR A 50 3.87 -21.70 7.16
N LEU A 51 4.62 -22.54 7.89
CA LEU A 51 4.09 -23.26 9.05
C LEU A 51 3.69 -22.29 10.18
N ILE A 52 4.52 -21.31 10.49
CA ILE A 52 4.22 -20.29 11.50
C ILE A 52 3.01 -19.44 11.07
N ILE A 53 2.98 -19.00 9.80
CA ILE A 53 1.86 -18.24 9.23
C ILE A 53 0.57 -19.05 9.30
N GLY A 54 0.61 -20.32 8.90
CA GLY A 54 -0.53 -21.24 8.95
C GLY A 54 -1.03 -21.44 10.38
N PHE A 55 -0.12 -21.69 11.32
CA PHE A 55 -0.45 -21.80 12.74
C PHE A 55 -1.13 -20.52 13.24
N LEU A 56 -0.52 -19.35 13.04
CA LEU A 56 -1.10 -18.08 13.45
C LEU A 56 -2.47 -17.83 12.81
N PHE A 57 -2.66 -18.19 11.53
CA PHE A 57 -3.95 -18.03 10.86
C PHE A 57 -5.08 -18.81 11.56
N PHE A 58 -4.83 -20.06 11.95
CA PHE A 58 -5.83 -20.89 12.61
C PHE A 58 -6.08 -20.51 14.08
N PHE A 59 -5.04 -20.10 14.81
CA PHE A 59 -5.14 -19.76 16.23
C PHE A 59 -5.58 -18.31 16.48
N ASP A 60 -4.99 -17.34 15.77
CA ASP A 60 -5.29 -15.92 15.91
C ASP A 60 -5.03 -15.16 14.59
N ARG A 61 -6.01 -15.21 13.68
CA ARG A 61 -5.97 -14.50 12.40
C ARG A 61 -5.77 -12.98 12.53
N TYR A 62 -6.19 -12.38 13.65
CA TYR A 62 -6.06 -10.93 13.84
C TYR A 62 -4.67 -10.56 14.33
N LEU A 63 -4.02 -11.42 15.13
CA LEU A 63 -2.59 -11.32 15.42
C LEU A 63 -1.75 -11.53 14.16
N LEU A 64 -2.09 -12.52 13.32
CA LEU A 64 -1.43 -12.69 12.02
C LEU A 64 -1.51 -11.39 11.20
N PHE A 65 -2.72 -10.85 11.04
CA PHE A 65 -2.91 -9.60 10.30
C PHE A 65 -2.13 -8.42 10.92
N PHE A 66 -2.10 -8.32 12.25
CA PHE A 66 -1.29 -7.32 12.97
C PHE A 66 0.19 -7.42 12.61
N LEU A 67 0.76 -8.63 12.64
CA LEU A 67 2.17 -8.86 12.30
C LEU A 67 2.45 -8.59 10.82
N ILE A 68 1.54 -9.01 9.93
CA ILE A 68 1.63 -8.72 8.50
C ILE A 68 1.70 -7.20 8.30
N LEU A 69 0.79 -6.42 8.88
CA LEU A 69 0.78 -4.96 8.71
C LEU A 69 2.04 -4.31 9.31
N LEU A 70 2.56 -4.82 10.43
CA LEU A 70 3.78 -4.32 11.05
C LEU A 70 5.02 -4.54 10.18
N PHE A 71 5.16 -5.72 9.56
CA PHE A 71 6.38 -6.12 8.89
C PHE A 71 6.34 -5.99 7.36
N ARG A 72 5.16 -5.81 6.74
CA ARG A 72 4.99 -5.86 5.28
C ARG A 72 5.99 -4.99 4.52
N SER A 73 6.13 -3.72 4.89
CA SER A 73 7.09 -2.78 4.27
C SER A 73 8.55 -3.21 4.43
N GLY A 74 8.90 -3.93 5.49
CA GLY A 74 10.25 -4.36 5.80
C GLY A 74 10.68 -5.69 5.17
N ILE A 75 9.73 -6.48 4.66
CA ILE A 75 10.00 -7.85 4.16
C ILE A 75 9.75 -8.03 2.66
N ASP A 76 9.41 -6.97 1.91
CA ASP A 76 9.06 -7.09 0.49
C ASP A 76 10.15 -7.80 -0.33
N GLN A 77 11.42 -7.39 -0.21
CA GLN A 77 12.55 -8.07 -0.88
C GLN A 77 12.71 -9.54 -0.44
N LEU A 78 12.49 -9.84 0.84
CA LEU A 78 12.57 -11.21 1.35
C LEU A 78 11.44 -12.09 0.79
N LEU A 79 10.23 -11.53 0.66
CA LEU A 79 9.09 -12.22 0.03
C LEU A 79 9.36 -12.46 -1.45
N ASP A 80 10.01 -11.53 -2.14
CA ASP A 80 10.39 -11.70 -3.54
C ASP A 80 11.48 -12.77 -3.72
N ALA A 81 12.41 -12.90 -2.77
CA ALA A 81 13.41 -13.98 -2.75
C ALA A 81 12.78 -15.39 -2.58
N THR A 82 11.52 -15.49 -2.15
CA THR A 82 10.81 -16.77 -1.98
C THR A 82 10.04 -17.23 -3.23
N ARG A 83 10.15 -16.52 -4.35
CA ARG A 83 9.38 -16.82 -5.56
C ARG A 83 9.85 -18.12 -6.23
N LEU A 84 8.90 -19.01 -6.46
CA LEU A 84 9.04 -20.18 -7.32
C LEU A 84 8.17 -19.96 -8.56
N GLY A 85 8.82 -19.52 -9.65
CA GLY A 85 8.14 -19.07 -10.86
C GLY A 85 7.29 -17.82 -10.61
N SER A 86 5.99 -17.93 -10.85
CA SER A 86 5.04 -16.81 -10.79
C SER A 86 4.50 -16.48 -9.40
N PHE A 87 4.72 -17.34 -8.41
CA PHE A 87 4.13 -17.26 -7.07
C PHE A 87 5.21 -17.40 -5.98
N GLY A 88 5.04 -16.67 -4.87
CA GLY A 88 5.92 -16.74 -3.70
C GLY A 88 5.12 -16.49 -2.41
N LEU A 89 5.79 -16.42 -1.27
CA LEU A 89 5.12 -16.17 0.02
C LEU A 89 4.33 -14.86 0.03
N GLY A 90 4.75 -13.86 -0.73
CA GLY A 90 4.00 -12.60 -0.88
C GLY A 90 2.57 -12.81 -1.42
N ALA A 91 2.39 -13.77 -2.35
CA ALA A 91 1.07 -14.12 -2.87
C ALA A 91 0.21 -14.87 -1.84
N VAL A 92 0.83 -15.74 -1.05
CA VAL A 92 0.16 -16.44 0.07
C VAL A 92 -0.34 -15.44 1.10
N LEU A 93 0.50 -14.49 1.53
CA LEU A 93 0.10 -13.44 2.47
C LEU A 93 -1.06 -12.59 1.93
N ASN A 94 -1.02 -12.26 0.63
CA ASN A 94 -2.11 -11.54 -0.02
C ASN A 94 -3.43 -12.34 0.04
N ALA A 95 -3.40 -13.62 -0.36
CA ALA A 95 -4.57 -14.49 -0.30
C ALA A 95 -5.12 -14.64 1.13
N LEU A 96 -4.24 -14.78 2.14
CA LEU A 96 -4.66 -14.84 3.54
C LEU A 96 -5.37 -13.56 3.98
N VAL A 97 -4.86 -12.38 3.65
CA VAL A 97 -5.53 -11.10 3.96
C VAL A 97 -6.92 -11.04 3.33
N ILE A 98 -7.07 -11.48 2.08
CA ILE A 98 -8.37 -11.55 1.41
C ILE A 98 -9.32 -12.47 2.16
N ILE A 99 -8.86 -13.66 2.57
CA ILE A 99 -9.66 -14.63 3.32
C ILE A 99 -10.06 -14.07 4.69
N ILE A 100 -9.14 -13.44 5.43
CA ILE A 100 -9.44 -12.82 6.73
C ILE A 100 -10.50 -11.73 6.56
N ALA A 101 -10.38 -10.88 5.55
CA ALA A 101 -11.36 -9.83 5.28
C ALA A 101 -12.72 -10.42 4.89
N PHE A 102 -12.75 -11.48 4.08
CA PHE A 102 -13.97 -12.17 3.71
C PHE A 102 -14.68 -12.72 4.95
N ILE A 103 -13.97 -13.46 5.81
CA ILE A 103 -14.50 -13.95 7.09
C ILE A 103 -15.03 -12.79 7.95
N ALA A 104 -14.27 -11.69 8.04
CA ALA A 104 -14.65 -10.53 8.84
C ALA A 104 -15.94 -9.84 8.33
N ILE A 105 -16.23 -9.88 7.02
CA ILE A 105 -17.49 -9.37 6.46
C ILE A 105 -18.69 -10.19 6.97
N PHE A 106 -18.56 -11.53 7.08
CA PHE A 106 -19.64 -12.37 7.61
C PHE A 106 -19.79 -12.24 9.11
N GLU A 107 -18.68 -12.14 9.84
CA GLU A 107 -18.72 -11.89 11.29
C GLU A 107 -19.37 -10.53 11.61
N ARG A 108 -19.15 -9.51 10.76
CA ARG A 108 -19.61 -8.12 11.00
C ARG A 108 -20.02 -7.41 9.70
N PRO A 109 -21.26 -7.65 9.21
CA PRO A 109 -21.66 -7.16 7.90
C PRO A 109 -21.91 -5.64 7.83
N ASN A 110 -22.30 -4.99 8.94
CA ASN A 110 -22.57 -3.55 8.97
C ASN A 110 -21.52 -2.82 9.83
N PRO A 111 -21.01 -1.64 9.42
CA PRO A 111 -21.34 -0.89 8.20
C PRO A 111 -20.59 -1.37 6.94
N VAL A 112 -19.71 -2.36 7.07
CA VAL A 112 -18.75 -2.82 6.06
C VAL A 112 -19.39 -3.04 4.68
N ARG A 113 -20.44 -3.87 4.61
CA ARG A 113 -21.10 -4.22 3.35
C ARG A 113 -21.65 -2.99 2.62
N LYS A 114 -22.21 -2.03 3.36
CA LYS A 114 -22.72 -0.78 2.79
C LYS A 114 -21.58 0.05 2.22
N VAL A 115 -20.50 0.21 2.98
CA VAL A 115 -19.34 1.02 2.59
C VAL A 115 -18.65 0.42 1.36
N ILE A 116 -18.38 -0.89 1.37
CA ILE A 116 -17.72 -1.59 0.25
C ILE A 116 -18.56 -1.56 -1.01
N LYS A 117 -19.88 -1.77 -0.90
CA LYS A 117 -20.81 -1.65 -2.06
C LYS A 117 -20.76 -0.26 -2.70
N GLN A 118 -20.60 0.80 -1.91
CA GLN A 118 -20.61 2.17 -2.41
C GLN A 118 -19.24 2.65 -2.92
N THR A 119 -18.15 2.01 -2.49
CA THR A 119 -16.77 2.46 -2.76
C THR A 119 -16.06 1.52 -3.73
N TRP A 120 -15.65 0.34 -3.25
CA TRP A 120 -14.80 -0.60 -3.97
C TRP A 120 -15.52 -1.47 -4.98
N LEU A 121 -16.77 -1.85 -4.71
CA LEU A 121 -17.50 -2.80 -5.57
C LEU A 121 -17.59 -2.34 -7.04
N PRO A 122 -17.94 -1.07 -7.37
CA PRO A 122 -17.97 -0.62 -8.76
C PRO A 122 -16.63 -0.80 -9.48
N PHE A 123 -15.52 -0.41 -8.84
CA PHE A 123 -14.19 -0.51 -9.44
C PHE A 123 -13.75 -1.98 -9.60
N LEU A 124 -13.94 -2.80 -8.57
CA LEU A 124 -13.62 -4.22 -8.63
C LEU A 124 -14.49 -4.97 -9.66
N SER A 125 -15.75 -4.59 -9.84
CA SER A 125 -16.61 -5.20 -10.86
C SER A 125 -16.07 -4.95 -12.27
N ILE A 126 -15.70 -3.70 -12.59
CA ILE A 126 -15.11 -3.41 -13.91
C ILE A 126 -13.77 -4.13 -14.10
N ALA A 127 -12.90 -4.08 -13.09
CA ALA A 127 -11.61 -4.79 -13.12
C ALA A 127 -11.77 -6.31 -13.29
N PHE A 128 -12.82 -6.90 -12.71
CA PHE A 128 -13.14 -8.31 -12.89
C PHE A 128 -13.61 -8.62 -14.31
N PHE A 129 -14.50 -7.81 -14.88
CA PHE A 129 -14.97 -8.01 -16.26
C PHE A 129 -13.85 -7.90 -17.28
N THR A 130 -12.86 -7.03 -17.04
CA THR A 130 -11.69 -6.89 -17.92
C THR A 130 -10.75 -8.10 -17.92
N LEU A 131 -10.91 -9.05 -16.97
CA LEU A 131 -10.21 -10.33 -17.02
C LEU A 131 -10.67 -11.23 -18.18
N LEU A 132 -11.85 -10.98 -18.73
CA LEU A 132 -12.40 -11.77 -19.83
C LEU A 132 -11.80 -11.40 -21.20
N ILE A 133 -11.19 -10.21 -21.29
CA ILE A 133 -10.68 -9.63 -22.53
C ILE A 133 -9.15 -9.44 -22.53
N THR A 134 -8.50 -9.67 -21.38
CA THR A 134 -7.05 -9.45 -21.22
C THR A 134 -6.21 -10.37 -22.12
N PRO A 135 -5.13 -9.85 -22.73
CA PRO A 135 -4.14 -10.67 -23.43
C PRO A 135 -3.22 -11.46 -22.48
N GLU A 136 -3.20 -11.13 -21.18
CA GLU A 136 -2.28 -11.68 -20.18
C GLU A 136 -3.02 -12.25 -18.96
N PRO A 137 -3.78 -13.36 -19.08
CA PRO A 137 -4.70 -13.82 -18.04
C PRO A 137 -4.06 -14.06 -16.67
N LEU A 138 -2.86 -14.66 -16.64
CA LEU A 138 -2.18 -14.98 -15.39
C LEU A 138 -1.74 -13.72 -14.63
N ASN A 139 -1.19 -12.73 -15.36
CA ASN A 139 -0.76 -11.47 -14.75
C ASN A 139 -1.97 -10.61 -14.36
N ALA A 140 -3.01 -10.59 -15.20
CA ALA A 140 -4.26 -9.89 -14.92
C ALA A 140 -4.96 -10.42 -13.65
N VAL A 141 -4.99 -11.74 -13.44
CA VAL A 141 -5.51 -12.33 -12.19
C VAL A 141 -4.69 -11.89 -10.97
N LYS A 142 -3.35 -11.84 -11.07
CA LYS A 142 -2.51 -11.36 -9.95
C LYS A 142 -2.77 -9.88 -9.64
N SER A 143 -2.89 -9.04 -10.67
CA SER A 143 -3.20 -7.62 -10.52
C SER A 143 -4.59 -7.43 -9.92
N PHE A 144 -5.59 -8.19 -10.37
CA PHE A 144 -6.92 -8.20 -9.77
C PHE A 144 -6.92 -8.66 -8.31
N LEU A 145 -6.19 -9.72 -7.95
CA LEU A 145 -6.03 -10.15 -6.57
C LEU A 145 -5.33 -9.09 -5.71
N SER A 146 -4.41 -8.32 -6.29
CA SER A 146 -3.80 -7.17 -5.61
C SER A 146 -4.82 -6.06 -5.36
N LEU A 147 -5.67 -5.72 -6.34
CA LEU A 147 -6.78 -4.77 -6.15
C LEU A 147 -7.79 -5.26 -5.10
N LEU A 148 -8.12 -6.55 -5.12
CA LEU A 148 -9.00 -7.17 -4.12
C LEU A 148 -8.40 -7.05 -2.72
N SER A 149 -7.09 -7.24 -2.59
CA SER A 149 -6.36 -7.07 -1.32
C SER A 149 -6.48 -5.66 -0.76
N TYR A 150 -6.47 -4.63 -1.61
CA TYR A 150 -6.61 -3.24 -1.19
C TYR A 150 -7.99 -3.01 -0.56
N ALA A 151 -9.03 -3.54 -1.21
CA ALA A 151 -10.39 -3.53 -0.68
C ALA A 151 -10.51 -4.34 0.63
N SER A 152 -9.81 -5.48 0.72
CA SER A 152 -9.74 -6.31 1.92
C SER A 152 -9.10 -5.57 3.10
N ILE A 153 -8.00 -4.86 2.87
CA ILE A 153 -7.32 -4.07 3.90
C ILE A 153 -8.21 -2.90 4.38
N PHE A 154 -8.84 -2.18 3.45
CA PHE A 154 -9.82 -1.15 3.78
C PHE A 154 -10.98 -1.72 4.61
N THR A 155 -11.47 -2.91 4.24
CA THR A 155 -12.52 -3.63 4.97
C THR A 155 -12.08 -4.00 6.38
N LEU A 156 -10.87 -4.54 6.54
CA LEU A 156 -10.33 -4.94 7.83
C LEU A 156 -10.18 -3.75 8.78
N ALA A 157 -9.78 -2.59 8.28
CA ALA A 157 -9.75 -1.39 9.11
C ALA A 157 -11.14 -1.04 9.68
N ILE A 158 -12.20 -1.20 8.88
CA ILE A 158 -13.58 -0.94 9.30
C ILE A 158 -14.09 -1.99 10.30
N THR A 159 -13.71 -3.26 10.17
CA THR A 159 -14.16 -4.32 11.08
C THR A 159 -13.41 -4.30 12.42
N LEU A 160 -12.13 -3.95 12.40
CA LEU A 160 -11.23 -4.05 13.55
C LEU A 160 -11.34 -2.84 14.49
N ILE A 161 -11.61 -1.66 13.96
CA ILE A 161 -11.58 -0.42 14.74
C ILE A 161 -12.98 -0.09 15.25
N LYS A 162 -13.18 -0.26 16.57
CA LYS A 162 -14.48 -0.07 17.24
C LYS A 162 -14.43 1.01 18.30
N SER A 163 -13.22 1.48 18.61
CA SER A 163 -12.96 2.46 19.64
C SER A 163 -11.76 3.32 19.26
N GLU A 164 -11.59 4.44 19.97
CA GLU A 164 -10.38 5.26 19.87
C GLU A 164 -9.12 4.50 20.30
N GLU A 165 -9.25 3.54 21.22
CA GLU A 165 -8.13 2.70 21.65
C GLU A 165 -7.69 1.76 20.52
N ASP A 166 -8.63 1.11 19.84
CA ASP A 166 -8.34 0.28 18.67
C ASP A 166 -7.67 1.11 17.57
N TYR A 167 -8.23 2.29 17.27
CA TYR A 167 -7.66 3.22 16.31
C TYR A 167 -6.20 3.56 16.68
N GLY A 168 -5.95 3.95 17.93
CA GLY A 168 -4.61 4.25 18.42
C GLY A 168 -3.65 3.05 18.39
N ARG A 169 -4.13 1.82 18.65
CA ARG A 169 -3.34 0.60 18.51
C ARG A 169 -2.93 0.38 17.05
N TRP A 170 -3.87 0.44 16.12
CA TRP A 170 -3.60 0.15 14.71
C TRP A 170 -2.81 1.25 14.01
N MET A 171 -3.05 2.53 14.33
CA MET A 171 -2.25 3.65 13.81
C MET A 171 -0.80 3.59 14.29
N ARG A 172 -0.55 3.10 15.51
CA ARG A 172 0.83 2.81 15.97
C ARG A 172 1.48 1.74 15.12
N VAL A 173 0.78 0.64 14.80
CA VAL A 173 1.33 -0.43 13.96
C VAL A 173 1.70 0.09 12.58
N VAL A 174 0.78 0.81 11.93
CA VAL A 174 1.01 1.43 10.62
C VAL A 174 2.26 2.30 10.66
N PHE A 175 2.39 3.17 11.66
CA PHE A 175 3.53 4.07 11.76
C PHE A 175 4.84 3.36 12.11
N LEU A 176 4.79 2.41 13.05
CA LEU A 176 5.96 1.63 13.46
C LEU A 176 6.46 0.70 12.34
N SER A 177 5.62 0.36 11.36
CA SER A 177 6.07 -0.35 10.15
C SER A 177 7.14 0.40 9.37
N SER A 178 7.27 1.71 9.55
CA SER A 178 8.30 2.52 8.88
C SER A 178 9.69 2.33 9.49
N LEU A 179 9.81 1.79 10.70
CA LEU A 179 11.09 1.69 11.40
C LEU A 179 12.10 0.82 10.63
N ILE A 180 11.67 -0.32 10.09
CA ILE A 180 12.55 -1.23 9.35
C ILE A 180 13.01 -0.58 8.02
N PRO A 181 12.11 -0.09 7.14
CA PRO A 181 12.54 0.63 5.94
C PRO A 181 13.42 1.85 6.23
N VAL A 182 13.13 2.62 7.28
CA VAL A 182 13.98 3.78 7.63
C VAL A 182 15.36 3.32 8.12
N ALA A 183 15.44 2.32 9.00
CA ALA A 183 16.72 1.80 9.46
C ALA A 183 17.54 1.17 8.31
N TYR A 184 16.89 0.37 7.46
CA TYR A 184 17.54 -0.30 6.34
C TYR A 184 18.01 0.69 5.26
N SER A 185 17.38 1.87 5.15
CA SER A 185 17.84 2.90 4.22
C SER A 185 19.26 3.40 4.50
N PHE A 186 19.71 3.37 5.76
CA PHE A 186 21.09 3.69 6.11
C PHE A 186 22.07 2.61 5.63
N ILE A 187 21.65 1.35 5.62
CA ILE A 187 22.44 0.24 5.05
C ILE A 187 22.51 0.41 3.52
N ASP A 188 21.38 0.75 2.89
CA ASP A 188 21.30 1.03 1.45
C ASP A 188 22.27 2.16 1.05
N ILE A 189 22.29 3.26 1.81
CA ILE A 189 23.25 4.36 1.62
C ILE A 189 24.69 3.89 1.71
N LEU A 190 25.05 3.08 2.72
CA LEU A 190 26.40 2.55 2.91
C LEU A 190 26.83 1.61 1.77
N ASN A 191 25.88 0.91 1.14
CA ASN A 191 26.13 0.01 0.00
C ASN A 191 26.19 0.73 -1.36
N GLY A 192 26.19 2.07 -1.35
CA GLY A 192 26.23 2.88 -2.57
C GLY A 192 24.87 3.12 -3.22
N GLY A 193 23.78 2.77 -2.53
CA GLY A 193 22.40 3.00 -2.98
C GLY A 193 21.90 2.00 -4.01
N PHE A 194 20.78 2.37 -4.64
CA PHE A 194 20.09 1.59 -5.66
C PHE A 194 20.87 1.55 -6.98
N HIS A 195 21.29 0.35 -7.37
CA HIS A 195 21.98 0.09 -8.63
C HIS A 195 20.99 -0.40 -9.69
N SER A 196 20.72 0.42 -10.72
CA SER A 196 20.03 -0.01 -11.94
C SER A 196 20.91 0.18 -13.17
N GLN A 197 20.75 -0.67 -14.19
CA GLN A 197 21.52 -0.58 -15.45
C GLN A 197 21.28 0.75 -16.21
N GLU A 198 20.26 1.50 -15.83
CA GLU A 198 19.87 2.80 -16.40
C GLU A 198 20.28 4.00 -15.52
N SER A 199 21.10 3.79 -14.48
CA SER A 199 21.13 4.67 -13.29
C SER A 199 21.19 6.18 -13.57
N GLU A 200 20.16 6.88 -13.07
CA GLU A 200 20.08 8.33 -12.90
C GLU A 200 20.92 8.80 -11.68
N GLY A 201 22.10 8.20 -11.47
CA GLY A 201 22.97 8.42 -10.31
C GLY A 201 22.48 7.78 -9.00
N PHE A 202 23.05 8.23 -7.87
CA PHE A 202 22.77 7.71 -6.53
C PHE A 202 21.31 7.94 -6.12
N ARG A 203 20.60 6.87 -5.76
CA ARG A 203 19.21 6.86 -5.26
C ARG A 203 19.08 5.80 -4.16
N ILE A 204 18.06 5.88 -3.31
CA ILE A 204 17.78 4.86 -2.30
C ILE A 204 16.39 4.24 -2.49
N ASN A 205 16.28 2.93 -2.28
CA ASN A 205 15.03 2.17 -2.32
C ASN A 205 14.75 1.39 -1.03
N SER A 206 15.73 1.28 -0.13
CA SER A 206 15.60 0.55 1.13
C SER A 206 15.08 -0.89 0.89
N THR A 207 14.11 -1.37 1.68
CA THR A 207 13.51 -2.71 1.59
C THR A 207 12.52 -2.87 0.42
N PHE A 208 12.31 -1.83 -0.39
CA PHE A 208 11.40 -1.86 -1.53
C PHE A 208 12.13 -2.23 -2.82
N SER A 209 11.39 -2.65 -3.84
CA SER A 209 11.97 -3.02 -5.14
C SER A 209 12.40 -1.83 -6.01
N HIS A 210 11.94 -0.61 -5.68
CA HIS A 210 12.24 0.58 -6.47
C HIS A 210 12.18 1.87 -5.61
N PRO A 211 13.03 2.89 -5.87
CA PRO A 211 13.04 4.14 -5.10
C PRO A 211 11.69 4.88 -5.05
N ASN A 212 10.89 4.81 -6.12
CA ASN A 212 9.59 5.48 -6.16
C ASN A 212 8.61 4.89 -5.14
N ILE A 213 8.59 3.56 -4.98
CA ILE A 213 7.71 2.87 -4.01
C ILE A 213 8.04 3.35 -2.60
N PHE A 214 9.33 3.41 -2.27
CA PHE A 214 9.79 3.91 -0.99
C PHE A 214 9.42 5.39 -0.79
N ALA A 215 9.58 6.22 -1.83
CA ALA A 215 9.25 7.64 -1.77
C ALA A 215 7.76 7.87 -1.43
N PHE A 216 6.83 7.23 -2.14
CA PHE A 216 5.41 7.38 -1.87
C PHE A 216 5.01 6.84 -0.49
N TYR A 217 5.65 5.74 -0.05
CA TYR A 217 5.49 5.24 1.31
C TYR A 217 5.97 6.25 2.36
N LEU A 218 7.12 6.90 2.14
CA LEU A 218 7.61 7.96 3.02
C LEU A 218 6.66 9.14 3.07
N VAL A 219 6.08 9.58 1.95
CA VAL A 219 5.09 10.68 1.93
C VAL A 219 3.92 10.35 2.87
N LEU A 220 3.33 9.16 2.74
CA LEU A 220 2.25 8.71 3.61
C LEU A 220 2.67 8.71 5.09
N MET A 221 3.85 8.19 5.41
CA MET A 221 4.33 8.11 6.80
C MET A 221 4.72 9.48 7.38
N ILE A 222 5.26 10.39 6.57
CA ILE A 222 5.55 11.78 6.94
C ILE A 222 4.24 12.50 7.27
N SER A 223 3.27 12.46 6.36
CA SER A 223 1.98 13.13 6.52
C SER A 223 1.19 12.55 7.71
N LEU A 224 1.25 11.23 7.93
CA LEU A 224 0.67 10.57 9.10
C LEU A 224 1.39 10.90 10.42
N GLY A 225 2.72 10.91 10.42
CA GLY A 225 3.53 11.31 11.58
C GLY A 225 3.30 12.76 11.97
N PHE A 226 3.16 13.64 10.97
CA PHE A 226 2.83 15.04 11.18
C PHE A 226 1.44 15.20 11.78
N TYR A 227 0.45 14.43 11.31
CA TYR A 227 -0.87 14.35 11.95
C TYR A 227 -0.75 14.00 13.44
N PHE A 228 -0.02 12.95 13.81
CA PHE A 228 0.13 12.57 15.22
C PHE A 228 0.78 13.66 16.08
N TYR A 229 1.79 14.34 15.53
CA TYR A 229 2.46 15.45 16.19
C TYR A 229 1.50 16.62 16.42
N LYS A 230 0.78 17.06 15.39
CA LYS A 230 -0.11 18.23 15.47
C LYS A 230 -1.41 17.97 16.22
N ALA A 231 -1.99 16.78 16.07
CA ALA A 231 -3.19 16.37 16.81
C ALA A 231 -2.90 16.04 18.27
N LYS A 232 -1.62 15.94 18.68
CA LYS A 232 -1.19 15.58 20.04
C LYS A 232 -1.87 14.31 20.55
N VAL A 233 -1.97 13.30 19.69
CA VAL A 233 -2.73 12.07 19.95
C VAL A 233 -2.32 11.42 21.28
N SER A 234 -3.28 10.85 22.00
CA SER A 234 -3.08 10.32 23.37
C SER A 234 -2.42 8.95 23.40
N TYR A 235 -2.51 8.18 22.31
CA TYR A 235 -1.99 6.81 22.23
C TYR A 235 -0.47 6.71 21.99
N PHE A 236 0.24 7.83 21.83
CA PHE A 236 1.70 7.89 21.90
C PHE A 236 2.15 8.50 23.23
N SER A 237 3.22 7.95 23.81
CA SER A 237 3.82 8.51 25.02
C SER A 237 4.34 9.95 24.76
N VAL A 238 4.44 10.76 25.81
CA VAL A 238 4.97 12.13 25.71
C VAL A 238 6.37 12.14 25.08
N PHE A 239 7.21 11.16 25.42
CA PHE A 239 8.55 11.02 24.86
C PHE A 239 8.51 10.82 23.35
N ILE A 240 7.74 9.83 22.86
CA ILE A 240 7.64 9.55 21.42
C ILE A 240 7.10 10.77 20.67
N ARG A 241 6.09 11.46 21.22
CA ARG A 241 5.56 12.68 20.58
C ARG A 241 6.58 13.80 20.43
N LYS A 242 7.52 13.93 21.37
CA LYS A 242 8.62 14.89 21.29
C LYS A 242 9.68 14.49 20.26
N THR A 243 9.85 13.20 19.99
CA THR A 243 10.82 12.72 18.99
C THR A 243 10.24 12.65 17.57
N LEU A 244 8.92 12.68 17.40
CA LEU A 244 8.25 12.67 16.08
C LEU A 244 8.81 13.70 15.08
N PRO A 245 9.03 14.98 15.44
CA PRO A 245 9.58 15.95 14.49
C PRO A 245 10.97 15.56 13.96
N VAL A 246 11.82 14.98 14.81
CA VAL A 246 13.15 14.51 14.42
C VAL A 246 13.02 13.32 13.46
N TYR A 247 12.13 12.38 13.77
CA TYR A 247 11.88 11.23 12.92
C TYR A 247 11.28 11.63 11.54
N ILE A 248 10.38 12.61 11.52
CA ILE A 248 9.86 13.20 10.27
C ILE A 248 10.99 13.86 9.47
N LEU A 249 11.89 14.59 10.13
CA LEU A 249 13.04 15.21 9.45
C LEU A 249 13.97 14.17 8.82
N ILE A 250 14.21 13.04 9.51
CA ILE A 250 14.95 11.91 8.94
C ILE A 250 14.24 11.38 7.69
N MET A 251 12.94 11.10 7.78
CA MET A 251 12.15 10.63 6.63
C MET A 251 12.14 11.62 5.46
N LEU A 252 12.11 12.94 5.73
CA LEU A 252 12.23 13.98 4.70
C LEU A 252 13.60 13.95 4.00
N GLY A 253 14.69 13.75 4.77
CA GLY A 253 16.02 13.54 4.21
C GLY A 253 16.08 12.31 3.30
N LEU A 254 15.52 11.18 3.76
CA LEU A 254 15.43 9.97 2.95
C LEU A 254 14.57 10.17 1.69
N LEU A 255 13.46 10.91 1.80
CA LEU A 255 12.61 11.25 0.67
C LEU A 255 13.40 12.02 -0.41
N ILE A 256 14.27 12.96 -0.02
CA ILE A 256 15.17 13.66 -0.95
C ILE A 256 16.14 12.66 -1.61
N LEU A 257 16.70 11.72 -0.87
CA LEU A 257 17.62 10.72 -1.42
C LEU A 257 16.96 9.72 -2.38
N THR A 258 15.62 9.58 -2.37
CA THR A 258 14.93 8.75 -3.37
C THR A 258 14.96 9.34 -4.79
N LYS A 259 15.21 10.66 -4.92
CA LYS A 259 15.14 11.44 -6.17
C LYS A 259 13.78 11.34 -6.91
N THR A 260 12.70 11.05 -6.18
CA THR A 260 11.34 10.92 -6.75
C THR A 260 10.60 12.26 -6.71
N ARG A 261 10.63 13.00 -7.84
CA ARG A 261 10.09 14.36 -7.94
C ARG A 261 8.60 14.49 -7.60
N SER A 262 7.77 13.53 -8.03
CA SER A 262 6.32 13.57 -7.75
C SER A 262 6.03 13.43 -6.26
N ALA A 263 6.73 12.53 -5.57
CA ALA A 263 6.62 12.39 -4.12
C ALA A 263 7.04 13.67 -3.38
N TRP A 264 8.07 14.39 -3.87
CA TRP A 264 8.43 15.70 -3.32
C TRP A 264 7.30 16.72 -3.50
N ALA A 265 6.70 16.77 -4.69
CA ALA A 265 5.59 17.66 -4.99
C ALA A 265 4.35 17.33 -4.14
N ALA A 266 4.01 16.05 -3.95
CA ALA A 266 2.90 15.61 -3.11
C ALA A 266 3.12 16.00 -1.64
N CYS A 267 4.31 15.74 -1.10
CA CYS A 267 4.68 16.14 0.26
C CYS A 267 4.67 17.67 0.45
N PHE A 268 5.18 18.41 -0.54
CA PHE A 268 5.15 19.87 -0.55
C PHE A 268 3.72 20.41 -0.59
N ALA A 269 2.85 19.81 -1.41
CA ALA A 269 1.43 20.16 -1.49
C ALA A 269 0.71 19.91 -0.15
N PHE A 270 0.98 18.78 0.52
CA PHE A 270 0.47 18.50 1.86
C PHE A 270 0.77 19.61 2.86
N PHE A 271 2.04 19.96 3.02
CA PHE A 271 2.43 20.98 3.99
C PHE A 271 1.97 22.38 3.58
N THR A 272 1.93 22.69 2.28
CA THR A 272 1.43 23.97 1.78
C THR A 272 -0.05 24.14 2.10
N ILE A 273 -0.87 23.16 1.76
CA ILE A 273 -2.32 23.20 2.02
C ILE A 273 -2.58 23.22 3.53
N TYR A 274 -1.83 22.43 4.31
CA TYR A 274 -1.90 22.50 5.77
C TYR A 274 -1.58 23.90 6.32
N ALA A 275 -0.49 24.52 5.85
CA ALA A 275 -0.07 25.85 6.28
C ALA A 275 -1.11 26.92 5.93
N LEU A 276 -1.69 26.85 4.73
CA LEU A 276 -2.73 27.79 4.28
C LEU A 276 -4.01 27.71 5.13
N ILE A 277 -4.41 26.49 5.51
CA ILE A 277 -5.69 26.24 6.20
C ILE A 277 -5.57 26.37 7.72
N TYR A 278 -4.52 25.83 8.33
CA TYR A 278 -4.41 25.71 9.79
C TYR A 278 -3.40 26.67 10.41
N GLU A 279 -2.17 26.71 9.90
CA GLU A 279 -1.07 27.41 10.57
C GLU A 279 -0.16 28.13 9.57
N ARG A 280 -0.54 29.36 9.19
CA ARG A 280 0.15 30.18 8.16
C ARG A 280 1.64 30.43 8.43
N LYS A 281 2.09 30.36 9.68
CA LYS A 281 3.51 30.46 10.04
C LYS A 281 4.37 29.40 9.34
N TYR A 282 3.80 28.25 8.95
CA TYR A 282 4.53 27.23 8.21
C TYR A 282 4.84 27.63 6.77
N LEU A 283 4.16 28.65 6.22
CA LEU A 283 4.45 29.17 4.88
C LEU A 283 5.90 29.66 4.76
N ILE A 284 6.49 30.18 5.84
CA ILE A 284 7.89 30.60 5.84
C ILE A 284 8.80 29.39 5.56
N TYR A 285 8.60 28.28 6.28
CA TYR A 285 9.38 27.06 6.06
C TYR A 285 9.15 26.49 4.66
N ILE A 286 7.92 26.57 4.15
CA ILE A 286 7.57 26.12 2.80
C ILE A 286 8.22 26.98 1.72
N LEU A 287 8.29 28.30 1.89
CA LEU A 287 9.00 29.20 0.97
C LEU A 287 10.52 29.01 1.05
N MET A 288 11.05 28.68 2.23
CA MET A 288 12.47 28.40 2.42
C MET A 288 12.88 27.02 1.88
N ALA A 289 11.98 26.03 1.87
CA ALA A 289 12.31 24.66 1.49
C ALA A 289 12.89 24.51 0.06
N PRO A 290 12.33 25.15 -0.99
CA PRO A 290 12.94 25.16 -2.31
C PRO A 290 14.33 25.80 -2.31
N ILE A 291 14.52 26.91 -1.57
CA ILE A 291 15.81 27.61 -1.50
C ILE A 291 16.87 26.68 -0.92
N VAL A 292 16.58 26.04 0.21
CA VAL A 292 17.47 25.05 0.83
C VAL A 292 17.68 23.84 -0.10
N GLY A 293 16.62 23.37 -0.76
CA GLY A 293 16.68 22.29 -1.73
C GLY A 293 17.64 22.59 -2.88
N PHE A 294 17.59 23.79 -3.46
CA PHE A 294 18.50 24.21 -4.53
C PHE A 294 19.97 24.33 -4.10
N MET A 295 20.25 24.41 -2.80
CA MET A 295 21.62 24.35 -2.27
C MET A 295 22.19 22.92 -2.29
N ILE A 296 21.35 21.90 -2.40
CA ILE A 296 21.75 20.50 -2.53
C ILE A 296 22.01 20.22 -4.02
N PRO A 297 23.25 19.93 -4.45
CA PRO A 297 23.57 19.70 -5.87
C PRO A 297 22.66 18.67 -6.52
N GLU A 298 22.41 17.56 -5.83
CA GLU A 298 21.58 16.47 -6.31
C GLU A 298 20.13 16.85 -6.60
N VAL A 299 19.57 17.79 -5.84
CA VAL A 299 18.20 18.30 -6.06
C VAL A 299 18.20 19.29 -7.22
N ARG A 300 19.20 20.18 -7.27
CA ARG A 300 19.36 21.16 -8.33
C ARG A 300 19.54 20.47 -9.68
N ASP A 301 20.43 19.50 -9.78
CA ASP A 301 20.74 18.79 -11.03
C ASP A 301 19.48 18.04 -11.52
N ARG A 302 18.77 17.37 -10.60
CA ARG A 302 17.48 16.74 -10.93
C ARG A 302 16.41 17.74 -11.37
N PHE A 303 16.46 19.00 -10.94
CA PHE A 303 15.55 20.03 -11.42
C PHE A 303 15.96 20.54 -12.80
N MET A 304 17.26 20.77 -13.03
CA MET A 304 17.80 21.24 -14.31
C MET A 304 17.59 20.24 -15.45
N ASP A 305 17.64 18.93 -15.17
CA ASP A 305 17.34 17.86 -16.15
C ASP A 305 15.94 17.98 -16.79
N LEU A 306 14.95 18.54 -16.09
CA LEU A 306 13.61 18.78 -16.64
C LEU A 306 13.62 19.81 -17.77
N ALA A 307 14.52 20.79 -17.68
CA ALA A 307 14.60 21.88 -18.65
C ALA A 307 15.34 21.45 -19.93
N GLN A 308 16.29 20.52 -19.83
CA GLN A 308 17.22 20.19 -20.93
C GLN A 308 16.77 18.99 -21.80
N GLY A 309 16.03 18.01 -21.26
CA GLY A 309 15.74 16.74 -21.96
C GLY A 309 14.42 16.65 -22.74
N ASN A 310 13.93 17.75 -23.33
CA ASN A 310 12.61 17.81 -23.99
C ASN A 310 12.63 17.61 -25.51
N GLU A 311 13.80 17.52 -26.16
CA GLU A 311 13.91 17.39 -27.61
C GLU A 311 14.50 16.03 -28.02
N VAL A 312 13.80 15.31 -28.90
CA VAL A 312 14.30 14.09 -29.56
C VAL A 312 15.17 14.54 -30.74
N VAL A 313 16.41 14.94 -30.49
CA VAL A 313 17.38 15.27 -31.55
C VAL A 313 18.56 14.32 -31.41
N ASN A 314 18.75 13.45 -32.40
CA ASN A 314 19.91 12.54 -32.53
C ASN A 314 20.17 11.61 -31.32
N TYR A 315 19.26 10.68 -31.04
CA TYR A 315 19.49 9.61 -30.04
C TYR A 315 19.85 10.10 -28.62
N SER A 316 19.56 11.37 -28.29
CA SER A 316 19.70 11.90 -26.94
C SER A 316 18.68 11.23 -26.00
N LYS A 317 19.12 10.92 -24.77
CA LYS A 317 18.26 10.34 -23.73
C LYS A 317 17.13 11.34 -23.39
N LEU A 318 15.89 11.01 -23.72
CA LEU A 318 14.72 11.75 -23.23
C LEU A 318 14.73 11.79 -21.70
N ASN A 319 14.35 12.92 -21.10
CA ASN A 319 14.11 12.91 -19.66
C ASN A 319 12.90 12.01 -19.35
N SER A 320 12.85 11.46 -18.13
CA SER A 320 11.84 10.48 -17.73
C SER A 320 10.39 10.99 -17.80
N TYR A 321 10.15 12.31 -17.88
CA TYR A 321 8.82 12.87 -18.09
C TYR A 321 8.44 12.95 -19.58
N ALA A 322 9.35 13.42 -20.43
CA ALA A 322 9.16 13.47 -21.88
C ALA A 322 8.96 12.06 -22.46
N TRP A 323 9.72 11.08 -21.96
CA TRP A 323 9.56 9.67 -22.29
C TRP A 323 8.14 9.15 -21.98
N ARG A 324 7.59 9.50 -20.81
CA ARG A 324 6.21 9.13 -20.42
C ARG A 324 5.17 9.79 -21.32
N LYS A 325 5.32 11.08 -21.63
CA LYS A 325 4.38 11.77 -22.53
C LYS A 325 4.33 11.11 -23.90
N LEU A 326 5.49 10.78 -24.48
CA LEU A 326 5.57 10.06 -25.75
C LEU A 326 4.86 8.70 -25.64
N MET A 327 5.14 7.94 -24.59
CA MET A 327 4.48 6.65 -24.33
C MET A 327 2.96 6.78 -24.21
N TRP A 328 2.46 7.79 -23.50
CA TRP A 328 1.03 8.03 -23.32
C TRP A 328 0.38 8.40 -24.64
N GLU A 329 1.00 9.29 -25.41
CA GLU A 329 0.50 9.69 -26.74
C GLU A 329 0.46 8.49 -27.69
N SER A 330 1.54 7.72 -27.77
CA SER A 330 1.60 6.50 -28.58
C SER A 330 0.52 5.48 -28.17
N GLY A 331 0.37 5.23 -26.86
CA GLY A 331 -0.62 4.28 -26.35
C GLY A 331 -2.06 4.73 -26.59
N LEU A 332 -2.38 6.01 -26.36
CA LEU A 332 -3.72 6.53 -26.59
C LEU A 332 -4.08 6.61 -28.08
N ASN A 333 -3.12 6.92 -28.95
CA ASN A 333 -3.32 6.92 -30.41
C ASN A 333 -3.45 5.51 -30.98
N PHE A 334 -2.88 4.50 -30.31
CA PHE A 334 -3.05 3.09 -30.69
C PHE A 334 -4.46 2.57 -30.39
N MET A 335 -5.20 3.19 -29.45
CA MET A 335 -6.51 2.69 -29.06
C MET A 335 -7.56 2.83 -30.17
N ASP A 336 -8.21 1.71 -30.50
CA ASP A 336 -9.39 1.69 -31.36
C ASP A 336 -10.63 2.23 -30.62
N ILE A 337 -11.53 2.85 -31.38
CA ILE A 337 -12.80 3.40 -30.87
C ILE A 337 -13.63 2.35 -30.11
N SER A 338 -13.59 1.08 -30.54
CA SER A 338 -14.29 -0.03 -29.88
C SER A 338 -13.78 -0.30 -28.46
N HIS A 339 -12.54 0.07 -28.14
CA HIS A 339 -11.92 -0.15 -26.83
C HIS A 339 -12.01 1.08 -25.90
N TYR A 340 -12.63 2.19 -26.32
CA TYR A 340 -12.71 3.39 -25.47
C TYR A 340 -13.51 3.19 -24.19
N PHE A 341 -14.51 2.29 -24.17
CA PHE A 341 -15.35 2.07 -23.00
C PHE A 341 -14.85 0.97 -22.06
N PHE A 342 -14.30 -0.11 -22.61
CA PHE A 342 -13.89 -1.30 -21.84
C PHE A 342 -12.38 -1.60 -21.87
N GLY A 343 -11.62 -0.87 -22.68
CA GLY A 343 -10.17 -1.04 -22.81
C GLY A 343 -9.78 -2.38 -23.44
N TYR A 344 -8.48 -2.68 -23.39
CA TYR A 344 -7.86 -3.90 -23.89
C TYR A 344 -7.73 -5.01 -22.82
N GLY A 345 -8.33 -4.81 -21.65
CA GLY A 345 -8.20 -5.71 -20.50
C GLY A 345 -7.03 -5.36 -19.58
N LEU A 346 -7.11 -5.79 -18.31
CA LEU A 346 -6.04 -5.60 -17.31
C LEU A 346 -4.70 -6.15 -17.83
N GLU A 347 -3.59 -5.49 -17.52
CA GLU A 347 -2.25 -5.77 -18.06
C GLU A 347 -2.10 -5.57 -19.58
N GLY A 348 -3.16 -5.13 -20.27
CA GLY A 348 -3.14 -4.88 -21.71
C GLY A 348 -2.17 -3.78 -22.12
N PHE A 349 -2.04 -2.70 -21.33
CA PHE A 349 -1.09 -1.62 -21.65
C PHE A 349 0.33 -2.15 -21.73
N ARG A 350 0.73 -2.93 -20.72
CA ARG A 350 2.05 -3.53 -20.64
C ARG A 350 2.31 -4.50 -21.78
N HIS A 351 1.32 -5.33 -22.12
CA HIS A 351 1.40 -6.26 -23.23
C HIS A 351 1.62 -5.55 -24.58
N TYR A 352 0.74 -4.60 -24.93
CA TYR A 352 0.77 -3.89 -26.22
C TYR A 352 1.85 -2.78 -26.31
N SER A 353 2.49 -2.43 -25.20
CA SER A 353 3.54 -1.40 -25.19
C SER A 353 4.69 -1.69 -26.16
N VAL A 354 4.99 -2.97 -26.44
CA VAL A 354 6.02 -3.34 -27.40
C VAL A 354 5.63 -2.98 -28.84
N ASP A 355 4.33 -2.92 -29.13
CA ASP A 355 3.80 -2.67 -30.46
C ASP A 355 3.66 -1.17 -30.74
N PHE A 356 3.14 -0.40 -29.77
CA PHE A 356 2.85 1.01 -29.99
C PHE A 356 3.98 1.95 -29.56
N PHE A 357 4.86 1.55 -28.62
CA PHE A 357 5.87 2.46 -28.08
C PHE A 357 7.21 2.31 -28.80
N PRO A 358 7.66 3.32 -29.57
CA PRO A 358 8.85 3.19 -30.41
C PRO A 358 10.15 2.95 -29.63
N MET A 359 10.20 3.38 -28.37
CA MET A 359 11.37 3.22 -27.49
C MET A 359 11.21 2.04 -26.51
N SER A 360 10.28 1.11 -26.75
CA SER A 360 10.13 -0.10 -25.93
C SER A 360 11.35 -1.01 -26.04
N THR A 361 12.04 -0.99 -27.18
CA THR A 361 13.19 -1.86 -27.50
C THR A 361 12.89 -3.36 -27.29
N GLY A 362 11.63 -3.76 -27.49
CA GLY A 362 11.16 -5.14 -27.30
C GLY A 362 10.84 -5.52 -25.84
N PHE A 363 10.96 -4.57 -24.90
CA PHE A 363 10.59 -4.79 -23.50
C PHE A 363 9.21 -4.22 -23.20
N GLN A 364 8.42 -4.99 -22.44
CA GLN A 364 7.12 -4.58 -21.96
C GLN A 364 7.24 -3.46 -20.90
N MET A 365 6.57 -2.34 -21.14
CA MET A 365 6.61 -1.15 -20.28
C MET A 365 5.22 -0.82 -19.71
N ASN A 366 5.18 -0.35 -18.47
CA ASN A 366 3.93 0.16 -17.88
C ASN A 366 3.76 1.65 -18.20
N ALA A 367 2.53 2.16 -18.12
CA ALA A 367 2.26 3.56 -18.48
C ALA A 367 2.97 4.57 -17.58
N HIS A 368 3.27 4.22 -16.34
CA HIS A 368 3.71 5.17 -15.30
C HIS A 368 2.70 6.30 -15.10
N SER A 369 1.42 5.93 -15.16
CA SER A 369 0.28 6.77 -14.83
C SER A 369 -0.93 5.86 -14.70
N VAL A 370 -1.55 5.83 -13.51
CA VAL A 370 -2.78 5.05 -13.28
C VAL A 370 -3.88 5.51 -14.23
N TYR A 371 -3.97 6.81 -14.52
CA TYR A 371 -5.02 7.34 -15.38
C TYR A 371 -4.91 6.83 -16.82
N VAL A 372 -3.70 6.91 -17.40
CA VAL A 372 -3.44 6.41 -18.77
C VAL A 372 -3.57 4.90 -18.82
N GLN A 373 -3.02 4.20 -17.82
CA GLN A 373 -3.12 2.75 -17.74
C GLN A 373 -4.57 2.28 -17.64
N LEU A 374 -5.39 2.88 -16.78
CA LEU A 374 -6.80 2.49 -16.63
C LEU A 374 -7.63 2.82 -17.87
N ILE A 375 -7.42 3.98 -18.52
CA ILE A 375 -8.11 4.27 -19.79
C ILE A 375 -7.80 3.18 -20.81
N PHE A 376 -6.53 2.79 -20.95
CA PHE A 376 -6.14 1.79 -21.93
C PHE A 376 -6.64 0.38 -21.58
N GLU A 377 -6.50 -0.04 -20.32
CA GLU A 377 -6.80 -1.41 -19.89
C GLU A 377 -8.27 -1.66 -19.58
N THR A 378 -8.97 -0.64 -19.08
CA THR A 378 -10.35 -0.78 -18.58
C THR A 378 -11.34 0.21 -19.20
N GLY A 379 -10.85 1.07 -20.11
CA GLY A 379 -11.64 2.09 -20.77
C GLY A 379 -12.12 3.20 -19.85
N GLY A 380 -12.99 4.04 -20.39
CA GLY A 380 -13.64 5.12 -19.66
C GLY A 380 -14.42 4.64 -18.43
N PHE A 381 -14.97 3.42 -18.45
CA PHE A 381 -15.70 2.90 -17.29
C PHE A 381 -14.79 2.58 -16.11
N GLY A 382 -13.63 1.97 -16.34
CA GLY A 382 -12.73 1.67 -15.23
C GLY A 382 -12.06 2.92 -14.67
N LEU A 383 -11.68 3.89 -15.52
CA LEU A 383 -11.24 5.20 -15.04
C LEU A 383 -12.34 5.90 -14.22
N ALA A 384 -13.58 5.94 -14.71
CA ALA A 384 -14.70 6.55 -13.99
C ALA A 384 -14.96 5.84 -12.65
N ALA A 385 -14.88 4.51 -12.60
CA ALA A 385 -15.04 3.73 -11.37
C ALA A 385 -13.90 3.98 -10.37
N PHE A 386 -12.68 4.21 -10.84
CA PHE A 386 -11.54 4.60 -10.01
C PHE A 386 -11.70 6.02 -9.43
N ILE A 387 -12.12 6.99 -10.24
CA ILE A 387 -12.43 8.35 -9.77
C ILE A 387 -13.59 8.29 -8.75
N TRP A 388 -14.61 7.49 -9.04
CA TRP A 388 -15.74 7.25 -8.14
C TRP A 388 -15.29 6.69 -6.79
N LEU A 389 -14.39 5.69 -6.78
CA LEU A 389 -13.83 5.13 -5.55
C LEU A 389 -13.22 6.23 -4.66
N HIS A 390 -12.36 7.09 -5.23
CA HIS A 390 -11.70 8.18 -4.51
C HIS A 390 -12.73 9.19 -3.98
N PHE A 391 -13.64 9.61 -4.86
CA PHE A 391 -14.68 10.56 -4.52
C PHE A 391 -15.58 10.04 -3.40
N ARG A 392 -16.02 8.78 -3.48
CA ARG A 392 -16.91 8.18 -2.48
C ARG A 392 -16.25 7.99 -1.14
N VAL A 393 -14.99 7.57 -1.09
CA VAL A 393 -14.25 7.49 0.18
C VAL A 393 -14.12 8.89 0.79
N GLY A 394 -13.78 9.91 0.00
CA GLY A 394 -13.77 11.30 0.46
C GLY A 394 -15.13 11.76 1.00
N GLN A 395 -16.21 11.53 0.26
CA GLN A 395 -17.58 11.87 0.68
C GLN A 395 -18.00 11.18 1.98
N LEU A 396 -17.59 9.94 2.22
CA LEU A 396 -17.89 9.23 3.47
C LEU A 396 -17.19 9.85 4.69
N LEU A 397 -16.07 10.56 4.48
CA LEU A 397 -15.29 11.18 5.55
C LEU A 397 -15.77 12.61 5.89
N VAL A 398 -16.31 13.35 4.91
CA VAL A 398 -16.73 14.76 5.07
C VAL A 398 -17.68 15.02 6.25
N PRO A 399 -18.72 14.19 6.52
CA PRO A 399 -19.64 14.43 7.64
C PRO A 399 -18.93 14.54 9.01
N PHE A 400 -17.78 13.90 9.16
CA PHE A 400 -17.00 13.86 10.39
C PHE A 400 -16.04 15.05 10.55
N TYR A 401 -15.93 15.93 9.54
CA TYR A 401 -14.98 17.04 9.55
C TYR A 401 -15.16 17.96 10.75
N LYS A 402 -16.41 18.26 11.13
CA LYS A 402 -16.67 19.13 12.28
C LYS A 402 -16.21 18.53 13.61
N GLN A 403 -16.18 17.21 13.73
CA GLN A 403 -15.82 16.49 14.95
C GLN A 403 -14.31 16.33 15.07
N ASN A 404 -13.63 15.93 13.99
CA ASN A 404 -12.19 15.66 13.97
C ASN A 404 -11.50 16.33 12.77
N LYS A 405 -11.50 17.67 12.75
CA LYS A 405 -11.03 18.49 11.60
C LYS A 405 -9.70 18.03 11.02
N LEU A 406 -8.67 17.92 11.87
CA LEU A 406 -7.31 17.63 11.42
C LEU A 406 -7.16 16.18 10.91
N MET A 407 -7.87 15.23 11.53
CA MET A 407 -7.84 13.83 11.08
C MET A 407 -8.52 13.67 9.72
N ILE A 408 -9.70 14.27 9.55
CA ILE A 408 -10.44 14.20 8.28
C ILE A 408 -9.71 14.97 7.20
N PHE A 409 -9.12 16.13 7.53
CA PHE A 409 -8.21 16.83 6.63
C PHE A 409 -7.07 15.92 6.18
N SER A 410 -6.37 15.27 7.10
CA SER A 410 -5.23 14.39 6.78
C SER A 410 -5.68 13.21 5.90
N ALA A 411 -6.83 12.60 6.19
CA ALA A 411 -7.38 11.52 5.39
C ALA A 411 -7.75 11.97 3.96
N ILE A 412 -8.34 13.16 3.79
CA ILE A 412 -8.59 13.74 2.46
C ILE A 412 -7.28 14.07 1.75
N MET A 413 -6.28 14.57 2.48
CA MET A 413 -4.96 14.81 1.91
C MET A 413 -4.30 13.52 1.42
N PHE A 414 -4.43 12.40 2.13
CA PHE A 414 -3.90 11.10 1.65
C PHE A 414 -4.54 10.67 0.32
N LEU A 415 -5.84 10.94 0.13
CA LEU A 415 -6.51 10.69 -1.16
C LEU A 415 -5.99 11.63 -2.27
N LEU A 416 -5.72 12.89 -1.95
CA LEU A 416 -5.19 13.86 -2.90
C LEU A 416 -3.73 13.58 -3.27
N GLU A 417 -2.89 13.24 -2.30
CA GLU A 417 -1.52 12.78 -2.51
C GLU A 417 -1.51 11.56 -3.44
N PHE A 418 -2.34 10.55 -3.15
CA PHE A 418 -2.46 9.37 -4.03
C PHE A 418 -2.89 9.74 -5.45
N ALA A 419 -3.86 10.64 -5.61
CA ALA A 419 -4.30 11.11 -6.93
C ALA A 419 -3.19 11.86 -7.69
N LEU A 420 -2.43 12.71 -7.00
CA LEU A 420 -1.28 13.41 -7.58
C LEU A 420 -0.18 12.43 -7.99
N ASP A 421 0.13 11.45 -7.15
CA ASP A 421 1.17 10.46 -7.44
C ASP A 421 0.74 9.52 -8.58
N ALA A 422 -0.55 9.15 -8.63
CA ALA A 422 -1.17 8.34 -9.66
C ALA A 422 -1.11 8.96 -11.07
N TYR A 423 -0.93 10.28 -11.18
CA TYR A 423 -0.64 10.92 -12.46
C TYR A 423 0.73 10.52 -13.03
N SER A 424 1.71 10.35 -12.14
CA SER A 424 3.13 10.25 -12.48
C SER A 424 3.72 8.84 -12.39
N ASP A 425 2.99 7.91 -11.78
CA ASP A 425 3.42 6.52 -11.63
C ASP A 425 2.24 5.54 -11.54
N ASN A 426 2.52 4.25 -11.64
CA ASN A 426 1.51 3.19 -11.57
C ASN A 426 1.22 2.81 -10.12
N MET A 427 0.66 3.76 -9.36
CA MET A 427 0.40 3.62 -7.93
C MET A 427 -0.39 2.35 -7.57
N LEU A 428 -1.28 1.87 -8.45
CA LEU A 428 -2.03 0.62 -8.23
C LEU A 428 -1.15 -0.65 -8.19
N ALA A 429 0.05 -0.62 -8.76
CA ALA A 429 0.98 -1.74 -8.70
C ALA A 429 1.75 -1.83 -7.36
N TYR A 430 1.67 -0.79 -6.51
CA TYR A 430 2.46 -0.70 -5.29
C TYR A 430 1.73 -1.31 -4.10
N LEU A 431 1.79 -2.64 -4.00
CA LEU A 431 1.03 -3.45 -3.04
C LEU A 431 1.20 -2.96 -1.58
N SER A 432 2.45 -2.85 -1.14
CA SER A 432 2.80 -2.46 0.23
C SER A 432 2.27 -1.07 0.61
N PHE A 433 2.53 -0.07 -0.24
CA PHE A 433 2.01 1.29 -0.07
C PHE A 433 0.47 1.31 0.04
N ASN A 434 -0.23 0.64 -0.89
CA ASN A 434 -1.68 0.63 -0.94
C ASN A 434 -2.29 0.02 0.33
N TRP A 435 -1.67 -1.02 0.89
CA TRP A 435 -2.15 -1.60 2.15
C TRP A 435 -2.18 -0.54 3.26
N TYR A 436 -1.11 0.22 3.45
CA TYR A 436 -1.09 1.26 4.48
C TYR A 436 -2.07 2.39 4.20
N LEU A 437 -2.13 2.90 2.96
CA LEU A 437 -3.05 3.96 2.57
C LEU A 437 -4.51 3.57 2.85
N TRP A 438 -4.93 2.44 2.28
CA TRP A 438 -6.32 1.99 2.39
C TRP A 438 -6.68 1.58 3.81
N PHE A 439 -5.73 1.04 4.59
CA PHE A 439 -5.97 0.78 6.00
C PHE A 439 -6.23 2.08 6.77
N VAL A 440 -5.41 3.12 6.57
CA VAL A 440 -5.55 4.42 7.26
C VAL A 440 -6.87 5.11 6.89
N LEU A 441 -7.27 5.07 5.62
CA LEU A 441 -8.55 5.64 5.17
C LEU A 441 -9.75 4.91 5.77
N GLY A 442 -9.71 3.57 5.79
CA GLY A 442 -10.75 2.76 6.42
C GLY A 442 -10.81 3.00 7.94
N ALA A 443 -9.66 3.14 8.59
CA ALA A 443 -9.53 3.42 10.01
C ALA A 443 -10.11 4.79 10.39
N ALA A 444 -9.83 5.82 9.60
CA ALA A 444 -10.38 7.15 9.79
C ALA A 444 -11.91 7.14 9.69
N TYR A 445 -12.49 6.40 8.74
CA TYR A 445 -13.94 6.24 8.68
C TYR A 445 -14.48 5.49 9.91
N ALA A 446 -13.86 4.35 10.25
CA ALA A 446 -14.33 3.43 11.29
C ALA A 446 -14.42 4.08 12.67
N VAL A 447 -13.37 4.80 13.08
CA VAL A 447 -13.32 5.41 14.42
C VAL A 447 -14.40 6.49 14.61
N ASN A 448 -14.67 7.29 13.57
CA ASN A 448 -15.73 8.30 13.65
C ASN A 448 -17.12 7.67 13.59
N TYR A 449 -17.29 6.62 12.80
CA TYR A 449 -18.55 5.88 12.73
C TYR A 449 -18.87 5.25 14.09
N ALA A 450 -17.90 4.64 14.76
CA ALA A 450 -18.06 4.08 16.10
C ALA A 450 -18.45 5.15 17.14
N LYS A 451 -17.80 6.33 17.09
CA LYS A 451 -18.16 7.48 17.94
C LYS A 451 -19.59 7.97 17.71
N LEU A 452 -20.05 8.03 16.47
CA LEU A 452 -21.44 8.41 16.16
C LEU A 452 -22.42 7.42 16.78
N GLN A 453 -22.20 6.11 16.59
CA GLN A 453 -23.07 5.08 17.15
C GLN A 453 -23.17 5.17 18.67
N GLN A 454 -22.03 5.31 19.36
CA GLN A 454 -22.01 5.51 20.81
C GLN A 454 -22.77 6.77 21.25
N SER A 455 -22.67 7.87 20.48
CA SER A 455 -23.38 9.11 20.78
C SER A 455 -24.90 9.00 20.61
N ASP A 456 -25.35 8.24 19.62
CA ASP A 456 -26.77 8.02 19.35
C ASP A 456 -27.38 7.05 20.35
N GLU A 457 -26.66 6.00 20.74
CA GLU A 457 -27.06 5.08 21.82
C GLU A 457 -27.23 5.83 23.15
N ASN A 458 -26.26 6.66 23.55
CA ASN A 458 -26.34 7.44 24.77
C ASN A 458 -27.54 8.41 24.79
N LYS A 459 -27.88 9.02 23.64
CA LYS A 459 -29.07 9.88 23.52
C LYS A 459 -30.36 9.08 23.67
N ALA A 460 -30.44 7.92 23.05
CA ALA A 460 -31.61 7.04 23.15
C ALA A 460 -31.84 6.59 24.61
N THR A 461 -30.79 6.16 25.32
CA THR A 461 -30.89 5.78 26.74
C THR A 461 -31.33 6.95 27.62
N THR A 462 -30.80 8.16 27.37
CA THR A 462 -31.18 9.36 28.13
C THR A 462 -32.65 9.77 27.88
N GLN A 463 -33.15 9.58 26.65
CA GLN A 463 -34.56 9.85 26.34
C GLN A 463 -35.51 8.85 27.01
N VAL A 464 -35.14 7.56 27.04
CA VAL A 464 -35.91 6.53 27.77
C VAL A 464 -35.93 6.82 29.27
N ALA A 465 -34.80 7.18 29.87
CA ALA A 465 -34.71 7.51 31.29
C ALA A 465 -35.46 8.80 31.69
N LYS A 466 -35.76 9.69 30.74
CA LYS A 466 -36.60 10.88 30.97
C LYS A 466 -38.10 10.60 30.77
N ALA A 467 -38.45 9.50 30.11
CA ALA A 467 -39.82 9.10 29.84
C ALA A 467 -40.37 8.11 30.89
N SER A 468 -39.47 7.46 31.66
CA SER A 468 -39.76 6.72 32.89
C SER A 468 -39.74 7.65 34.10
#